data_AF-A0A5E3XPW2-F1
#
_entry.id   AF-A0A5E3XPW2-F1
#
_cell.length_a   1.000
_cell.length_b   1.000
_cell.length_c   1.000
_cell.angle_alpha   90.00
_cell.angle_beta   90.00
_cell.angle_gamma   90.00
#
_symmetry.space_group_name_H-M   'P 1'
#
loop_
_entity.id
_entity.type
_entity.pdbx_description
1 polymer ?
#
loop_
_entity_poly.entity_id
_entity_poly.type
_entity_poly.pdbx_seq_one_letter_code
_entity_poly.pdbx_strand_id
1 'polypeptide(L)'
;MTLSADTLGDQESACENADYEDARTSTMSRMSGPVTILGLDDDVLREIFSWSTASVDQVWGVGATFENLAFNAILRARHMYLLARICRRFKDIVYGHAALWAAIVGVPGDDESLSFVLQKTSQAPLTLVRPFFDAVPDAQHDFAKHNMHRFAILRLKQTRDRNWAPVLSGRTLPTLTGLSVITHQDPFYRGPPLVVGQTFPVKTQPHYEDDIPPLYAPNLRFLELQAFYIPFRAPQLQDLQLTSIRGLSPPALMDALSALPLLRRLSIVPGRPSMGPQDDLPDEWRWAGSPIVSLPNIEYVHLEGVESTFVAGLFTSAVIPLSAGISVHIGVLAGMEDMDAIASALRRFISYPAYDSVRFQSGVVFDLFTQGADESAPRISLRMPIMSTARGYNFFECVAKVAQHLPRRHV
;
A
#
# COMPACT_ATOMS: atom_id res chain seq x y z
N MET A 1 -55.79 16.25 -9.66
CA MET A 1 -55.52 15.68 -10.99
C MET A 1 -55.52 14.18 -10.85
N THR A 2 -56.66 13.58 -11.18
CA THR A 2 -56.95 12.15 -11.14
C THR A 2 -57.02 11.69 -12.59
N LEU A 3 -56.29 10.65 -12.94
CA LEU A 3 -56.49 9.94 -14.21
C LEU A 3 -56.69 8.46 -13.92
N SER A 4 -57.82 8.01 -14.46
CA SER A 4 -58.40 6.68 -14.41
C SER A 4 -57.77 5.77 -15.46
N ALA A 5 -57.99 4.48 -15.23
CA ALA A 5 -57.68 3.33 -16.06
C ALA A 5 -58.05 3.47 -17.54
N ASP A 6 -57.29 2.78 -18.39
CA ASP A 6 -57.86 1.94 -19.43
C ASP A 6 -57.07 0.64 -19.58
N THR A 7 -57.86 -0.42 -19.68
CA THR A 7 -57.53 -1.83 -19.82
C THR A 7 -57.63 -2.19 -21.30
N LEU A 8 -56.72 -3.01 -21.85
CA LEU A 8 -56.97 -3.93 -22.97
C LEU A 8 -55.65 -4.54 -23.45
N GLY A 9 -55.57 -5.87 -23.51
CA GLY A 9 -54.51 -6.57 -24.23
C GLY A 9 -54.07 -7.94 -23.72
N ASP A 10 -54.88 -8.66 -22.93
CA ASP A 10 -54.68 -10.09 -22.70
C ASP A 10 -55.35 -10.88 -23.82
N GLN A 11 -54.57 -11.41 -24.77
CA GLN A 11 -54.82 -12.68 -25.46
C GLN A 11 -53.64 -13.00 -26.40
N GLU A 12 -53.29 -14.28 -26.45
CA GLU A 12 -52.24 -14.93 -27.27
C GLU A 12 -50.84 -15.03 -26.67
N SER A 13 -50.61 -16.06 -25.84
CA SER A 13 -49.55 -17.06 -26.06
C SER A 13 -49.55 -18.09 -24.93
N ALA A 14 -50.48 -19.03 -24.98
CA ALA A 14 -50.65 -20.07 -23.95
C ALA A 14 -50.38 -21.50 -24.47
N CYS A 15 -49.77 -21.65 -25.65
CA CYS A 15 -49.57 -22.97 -26.27
C CYS A 15 -48.10 -23.38 -26.51
N GLU A 16 -47.11 -22.59 -26.08
CA GLU A 16 -45.67 -22.91 -26.27
C GLU A 16 -44.86 -23.07 -24.97
N ASN A 17 -45.48 -22.96 -23.78
CA ASN A 17 -44.75 -23.04 -22.50
C ASN A 17 -44.82 -24.42 -21.81
N ALA A 18 -45.64 -25.36 -22.28
CA ALA A 18 -45.78 -26.66 -21.63
C ALA A 18 -44.57 -27.59 -21.87
N ASP A 19 -43.95 -27.54 -23.05
CA ASP A 19 -42.78 -28.38 -23.37
C ASP A 19 -41.47 -27.83 -22.76
N TYR A 20 -41.43 -26.56 -22.35
CA TYR A 20 -40.24 -25.94 -21.75
C TYR A 20 -40.16 -26.16 -20.23
N GLU A 21 -41.30 -26.27 -19.53
CA GLU A 21 -41.30 -26.58 -18.09
C GLU A 21 -40.98 -28.06 -17.83
N ASP A 22 -41.43 -28.98 -18.68
CA ASP A 22 -41.21 -30.42 -18.48
C ASP A 22 -39.75 -30.87 -18.73
N ALA A 23 -39.03 -30.12 -19.59
CA ALA A 23 -37.58 -30.26 -19.75
C ALA A 23 -36.81 -29.74 -18.53
N ARG A 24 -37.34 -28.73 -17.80
CA ARG A 24 -36.69 -28.18 -16.60
C ARG A 24 -36.89 -29.08 -15.38
N THR A 25 -38.10 -29.63 -15.19
CA THR A 25 -38.39 -30.60 -14.11
C THR A 25 -37.70 -31.95 -14.33
N SER A 26 -37.61 -32.45 -15.57
CA SER A 26 -36.84 -33.68 -15.87
C SER A 26 -35.34 -33.53 -15.67
N THR A 27 -34.78 -32.33 -15.84
CA THR A 27 -33.34 -32.10 -15.61
C THR A 27 -33.01 -31.95 -14.12
N MET A 28 -33.90 -31.36 -13.33
CA MET A 28 -33.66 -31.18 -11.88
C MET A 28 -33.87 -32.47 -11.07
N SER A 29 -34.71 -33.40 -11.53
CA SER A 29 -34.96 -34.66 -10.79
C SER A 29 -33.85 -35.72 -10.93
N ARG A 30 -32.83 -35.50 -11.76
CA ARG A 30 -31.73 -36.47 -12.00
C ARG A 30 -30.43 -36.22 -11.23
N MET A 31 -30.34 -35.14 -10.43
CA MET A 31 -29.12 -34.79 -9.69
C MET A 31 -29.22 -34.99 -8.16
N SER A 32 -30.10 -35.88 -7.67
CA SER A 32 -30.26 -36.13 -6.23
C SER A 32 -29.17 -37.04 -5.60
N GLY A 33 -27.99 -37.12 -6.21
CA GLY A 33 -26.82 -37.78 -5.62
C GLY A 33 -25.84 -36.74 -5.04
N PRO A 34 -25.09 -37.04 -3.97
CA PRO A 34 -24.05 -36.14 -3.49
C PRO A 34 -23.03 -35.88 -4.61
N VAL A 35 -22.90 -34.61 -5.01
CA VAL A 35 -21.87 -34.20 -5.99
C VAL A 35 -20.51 -34.43 -5.36
N THR A 36 -19.75 -35.37 -5.91
CA THR A 36 -18.36 -35.61 -5.46
C THR A 36 -17.43 -34.62 -6.15
N ILE A 37 -16.43 -34.13 -5.43
CA ILE A 37 -15.42 -33.20 -5.99
C ILE A 37 -14.70 -33.77 -7.22
N LEU A 38 -14.59 -35.11 -7.30
CA LEU A 38 -13.98 -35.81 -8.44
C LEU A 38 -14.85 -35.80 -9.69
N GLY A 39 -16.15 -35.51 -9.57
CA GLY A 39 -17.08 -35.39 -10.70
C GLY A 39 -17.25 -33.96 -11.22
N LEU A 40 -16.62 -32.96 -10.59
CA LEU A 40 -16.63 -31.58 -11.09
C LEU A 40 -15.89 -31.48 -12.42
N ASP A 41 -16.18 -30.46 -13.22
CA ASP A 41 -15.43 -30.14 -14.45
C ASP A 41 -14.04 -29.56 -14.14
N ASP A 42 -13.08 -29.72 -15.06
CA ASP A 42 -11.72 -29.20 -14.88
C ASP A 42 -11.68 -27.67 -14.76
N ASP A 43 -12.56 -26.95 -15.46
CA ASP A 43 -12.63 -25.49 -15.40
C ASP A 43 -13.15 -25.02 -14.04
N VAL A 44 -14.15 -25.71 -13.50
CA VAL A 44 -14.67 -25.44 -12.15
C VAL A 44 -13.59 -25.74 -11.10
N LEU A 45 -12.84 -26.83 -11.25
CA LEU A 45 -11.72 -27.14 -10.35
C LEU A 45 -10.60 -26.10 -10.45
N ARG A 46 -10.26 -25.62 -11.66
CA ARG A 46 -9.28 -24.54 -11.87
C ARG A 46 -9.72 -23.27 -11.14
N GLU A 47 -10.99 -22.90 -11.28
CA GLU A 47 -11.55 -21.75 -10.58
C GLU A 47 -11.51 -21.94 -9.06
N ILE A 48 -11.93 -23.09 -8.53
CA ILE A 48 -11.84 -23.40 -7.10
C ILE A 48 -10.40 -23.31 -6.61
N PHE A 49 -9.42 -23.81 -7.37
CA PHE A 49 -8.01 -23.75 -6.96
C PHE A 49 -7.49 -22.31 -6.99
N SER A 50 -7.87 -21.54 -8.02
CA SER A 50 -7.58 -20.10 -8.09
C SER A 50 -8.15 -19.38 -6.88
N TRP A 51 -9.43 -19.58 -6.52
CA TRP A 51 -10.02 -18.98 -5.33
C TRP A 51 -9.38 -19.45 -4.03
N SER A 52 -9.04 -20.73 -3.89
CA SER A 52 -8.41 -21.27 -2.67
C SER A 52 -7.00 -20.73 -2.43
N THR A 53 -6.34 -20.28 -3.49
CA THR A 53 -4.99 -19.69 -3.43
C THR A 53 -5.05 -18.17 -3.38
N ALA A 54 -6.06 -17.56 -4.00
CA ALA A 54 -6.32 -16.11 -4.01
C ALA A 54 -7.10 -15.62 -2.78
N SER A 55 -7.83 -16.46 -2.04
CA SER A 55 -8.51 -16.04 -0.80
C SER A 55 -7.53 -15.62 0.30
N VAL A 56 -6.27 -16.04 0.17
CA VAL A 56 -5.15 -15.59 1.01
C VAL A 56 -4.76 -14.13 0.67
N ASP A 57 -5.16 -13.65 -0.50
CA ASP A 57 -4.82 -12.37 -1.10
C ASP A 57 -5.93 -11.33 -0.95
N GLN A 58 -6.31 -11.00 0.29
CA GLN A 58 -6.89 -9.68 0.53
C GLN A 58 -5.79 -8.62 0.36
N VAL A 59 -5.41 -8.36 -0.90
CA VAL A 59 -4.19 -7.65 -1.27
C VAL A 59 -4.19 -6.19 -0.77
N TRP A 60 -5.36 -5.59 -0.49
CA TRP A 60 -5.47 -4.13 -0.31
C TRP A 60 -6.39 -3.67 0.84
N GLY A 61 -6.49 -4.47 1.91
CA GLY A 61 -7.17 -4.05 3.15
C GLY A 61 -6.42 -2.91 3.86
N VAL A 62 -7.11 -2.21 4.76
CA VAL A 62 -6.50 -1.17 5.62
C VAL A 62 -5.39 -1.83 6.45
N GLY A 63 -4.12 -1.52 6.14
CA GLY A 63 -2.94 -2.13 6.79
C GLY A 63 -2.37 -3.39 6.12
N ALA A 64 -2.88 -3.80 4.95
CA ALA A 64 -2.23 -4.84 4.16
C ALA A 64 -0.89 -4.33 3.62
N THR A 65 0.22 -4.78 4.21
CA THR A 65 1.57 -4.47 3.75
C THR A 65 2.03 -5.50 2.72
N PHE A 66 3.03 -5.16 1.92
CA PHE A 66 3.74 -6.13 1.06
C PHE A 66 4.30 -7.34 1.82
N GLU A 67 4.41 -7.28 3.14
CA GLU A 67 4.88 -8.39 3.98
C GLU A 67 3.86 -9.53 3.99
N ASN A 68 2.57 -9.18 4.02
CA ASN A 68 1.51 -10.16 3.87
C ASN A 68 1.63 -10.87 2.51
N LEU A 69 1.97 -10.15 1.44
CA LEU A 69 2.16 -10.76 0.12
C LEU A 69 3.31 -11.78 0.06
N ALA A 70 4.40 -11.52 0.79
CA ALA A 70 5.52 -12.46 0.86
C ALA A 70 5.12 -13.77 1.55
N PHE A 71 4.45 -13.64 2.70
CA PHE A 71 3.94 -14.78 3.45
C PHE A 71 2.89 -15.55 2.65
N ASN A 72 2.00 -14.83 1.97
CA ASN A 72 0.99 -15.40 1.09
C ASN A 72 1.61 -16.19 -0.06
N ALA A 73 2.70 -15.74 -0.67
CA ALA A 73 3.36 -16.49 -1.73
C ALA A 73 3.85 -17.88 -1.26
N ILE A 74 4.40 -17.94 -0.04
CA ILE A 74 4.82 -19.22 0.58
C ILE A 74 3.59 -20.10 0.87
N LEU A 75 2.52 -19.53 1.43
CA LEU A 75 1.29 -20.27 1.68
C LEU A 75 0.64 -20.78 0.38
N ARG A 76 0.63 -19.98 -0.69
CA ARG A 76 0.16 -20.38 -2.03
C ARG A 76 0.97 -21.56 -2.55
N ALA A 77 2.30 -21.48 -2.50
CA ALA A 77 3.16 -22.59 -2.92
C ALA A 77 2.87 -23.87 -2.11
N ARG A 78 2.67 -23.74 -0.79
CA ARG A 78 2.28 -24.86 0.08
C ARG A 78 0.92 -25.44 -0.30
N HIS A 79 -0.09 -24.61 -0.54
CA HIS A 79 -1.43 -25.06 -0.96
C HIS A 79 -1.39 -25.74 -2.33
N MET A 80 -0.67 -25.18 -3.30
CA MET A 80 -0.45 -25.81 -4.60
C MET A 80 0.18 -27.20 -4.48
N TYR A 81 1.21 -27.33 -3.62
CA TYR A 81 1.83 -28.62 -3.34
C TYR A 81 0.85 -29.63 -2.73
N LEU A 82 0.05 -29.21 -1.76
CA LEU A 82 -0.96 -30.08 -1.12
C LEU A 82 -2.02 -30.52 -2.13
N LEU A 83 -2.55 -29.60 -2.95
CA LEU A 83 -3.54 -29.91 -4.00
C LEU A 83 -2.97 -30.91 -5.01
N ALA A 84 -1.73 -30.71 -5.45
CA ALA A 84 -1.06 -31.59 -6.40
C ALA A 84 -0.80 -33.02 -5.86
N ARG A 85 -0.92 -33.23 -4.53
CA ARG A 85 -0.76 -34.55 -3.89
C ARG A 85 -2.05 -35.35 -3.74
N ILE A 86 -3.21 -34.72 -3.94
CA ILE A 86 -4.51 -35.38 -3.73
C ILE A 86 -4.72 -36.50 -4.75
N CYS A 87 -4.66 -36.17 -6.04
CA CYS A 87 -4.78 -37.14 -7.13
C CYS A 87 -4.10 -36.62 -8.41
N ARG A 88 -3.95 -37.49 -9.42
CA ARG A 88 -3.32 -37.14 -10.69
C ARG A 88 -4.02 -35.97 -11.39
N ARG A 89 -5.34 -35.97 -11.42
CA ARG A 89 -6.15 -34.90 -12.04
C ARG A 89 -5.85 -33.53 -11.41
N PHE A 90 -5.77 -33.46 -10.07
CA PHE A 90 -5.47 -32.22 -9.36
C PHE A 90 -4.05 -31.75 -9.65
N LYS A 91 -3.08 -32.68 -9.69
CA LYS A 91 -1.71 -32.38 -10.10
C LYS A 91 -1.66 -31.75 -11.49
N ASP A 92 -2.35 -32.36 -12.46
CA ASP A 92 -2.38 -31.89 -13.84
C ASP A 92 -3.01 -30.49 -13.94
N ILE A 93 -4.09 -30.24 -13.18
CA ILE A 93 -4.73 -28.92 -13.07
C ILE A 93 -3.76 -27.87 -12.49
N VAL A 94 -3.15 -28.13 -11.33
CA VAL A 94 -2.20 -27.21 -10.71
C VAL A 94 -1.00 -26.94 -11.63
N TYR A 95 -0.48 -27.98 -12.29
CA TYR A 95 0.70 -27.86 -13.17
C TYR A 95 0.37 -27.18 -14.50
N GLY A 96 -0.88 -27.20 -14.93
CA GLY A 96 -1.37 -26.49 -16.12
C GLY A 96 -1.76 -25.03 -15.85
N HIS A 97 -1.89 -24.61 -14.58
CA HIS A 97 -2.39 -23.28 -14.24
C HIS A 97 -1.28 -22.23 -14.13
N ALA A 98 -0.88 -21.65 -15.26
CA ALA A 98 0.23 -20.69 -15.36
C ALA A 98 0.20 -19.55 -14.32
N ALA A 99 -0.97 -18.97 -14.04
CA ALA A 99 -1.11 -17.87 -13.09
C ALA A 99 -0.74 -18.25 -11.64
N LEU A 100 -0.99 -19.51 -11.22
CA LEU A 100 -0.62 -19.97 -9.88
C LEU A 100 0.91 -19.99 -9.72
N TRP A 101 1.61 -20.46 -10.74
CA TRP A 101 3.08 -20.46 -10.77
C TRP A 101 3.66 -19.04 -10.85
N ALA A 102 3.02 -18.17 -11.63
CA ALA A 102 3.44 -16.77 -11.74
C ALA A 102 3.31 -15.99 -10.42
N ALA A 103 2.36 -16.39 -9.57
CA ALA A 103 2.16 -15.81 -8.24
C ALA A 103 3.24 -16.20 -7.20
N ILE A 104 4.12 -17.17 -7.50
CA ILE A 104 5.10 -17.72 -6.56
C ILE A 104 6.55 -17.66 -7.08
N VAL A 105 6.85 -16.81 -8.08
CA VAL A 105 8.19 -16.71 -8.70
C VAL A 105 9.28 -16.33 -7.69
N GLY A 106 8.94 -15.65 -6.59
CA GLY A 106 9.88 -15.32 -5.51
C GLY A 106 10.19 -16.43 -4.51
N VAL A 107 9.46 -17.55 -4.54
CA VAL A 107 9.61 -18.64 -3.55
C VAL A 107 10.86 -19.49 -3.76
N PRO A 108 11.25 -19.90 -4.99
CA PRO A 108 12.45 -20.70 -5.22
C PRO A 108 13.71 -20.10 -4.58
N GLY A 109 14.56 -20.96 -4.02
CA GLY A 109 15.85 -20.57 -3.43
C GLY A 109 17.03 -20.73 -4.39
N ASP A 110 16.86 -21.54 -5.43
CA ASP A 110 17.90 -21.96 -6.37
C ASP A 110 17.45 -21.80 -7.84
N ASP A 111 18.43 -21.84 -8.74
CA ASP A 111 18.26 -21.55 -10.17
C ASP A 111 17.47 -22.61 -10.92
N GLU A 112 17.59 -23.88 -10.53
CA GLU A 112 16.87 -25.00 -11.16
C GLU A 112 15.37 -24.90 -10.86
N SER A 113 15.03 -24.72 -9.59
CA SER A 113 13.67 -24.50 -9.13
C SER A 113 13.06 -23.23 -9.72
N LEU A 114 13.84 -22.14 -9.81
CA LEU A 114 13.40 -20.91 -10.48
C LEU A 114 13.08 -21.18 -11.95
N SER A 115 13.98 -21.85 -12.68
CA SER A 115 13.80 -22.17 -14.09
C SER A 115 12.55 -23.02 -14.32
N PHE A 116 12.31 -24.01 -13.46
CA PHE A 116 11.10 -24.82 -13.49
C PHE A 116 9.84 -23.97 -13.29
N VAL A 117 9.81 -23.10 -12.27
CA VAL A 117 8.66 -22.21 -12.04
C VAL A 117 8.45 -21.29 -13.24
N LEU A 118 9.51 -20.65 -13.74
CA LEU A 118 9.44 -19.74 -14.89
C LEU A 118 8.90 -20.43 -16.14
N GLN A 119 9.29 -21.68 -16.41
CA GLN A 119 8.74 -22.48 -17.49
C GLN A 119 7.22 -22.67 -17.35
N LYS A 120 6.73 -22.90 -16.13
CA LYS A 120 5.30 -23.09 -15.84
C LYS A 120 4.49 -21.79 -15.91
N THR A 121 5.13 -20.63 -15.67
CA THR A 121 4.44 -19.33 -15.75
C THR A 121 3.98 -18.96 -17.16
N SER A 122 4.57 -19.55 -18.21
CA SER A 122 4.31 -19.15 -19.60
C SER A 122 4.42 -17.62 -19.78
N GLN A 123 3.35 -16.94 -20.20
CA GLN A 123 3.26 -15.48 -20.35
C GLN A 123 2.48 -14.79 -19.22
N ALA A 124 2.12 -15.51 -18.15
CA ALA A 124 1.38 -14.91 -17.05
C ALA A 124 2.21 -13.83 -16.34
N PRO A 125 1.59 -12.73 -15.87
CA PRO A 125 2.29 -11.67 -15.15
C PRO A 125 2.87 -12.18 -13.84
N LEU A 126 4.14 -11.86 -13.60
CA LEU A 126 4.93 -12.44 -12.52
C LEU A 126 4.78 -11.65 -11.22
N THR A 127 4.85 -12.38 -10.11
CA THR A 127 4.93 -11.84 -8.74
C THR A 127 6.23 -12.28 -8.10
N LEU A 128 7.15 -11.33 -7.91
CA LEU A 128 8.39 -11.54 -7.18
C LEU A 128 8.30 -10.79 -5.86
N VAL A 129 8.00 -11.53 -4.80
CA VAL A 129 7.95 -11.03 -3.42
C VAL A 129 8.65 -12.04 -2.53
N ARG A 130 9.55 -11.56 -1.66
CA ARG A 130 10.27 -12.37 -0.67
C ARG A 130 10.04 -11.85 0.74
N PRO A 131 10.15 -12.72 1.77
CA PRO A 131 10.13 -12.31 3.16
C PRO A 131 11.25 -11.30 3.46
N PHE A 132 11.01 -10.41 4.42
CA PHE A 132 11.84 -9.23 4.73
C PHE A 132 13.35 -9.53 4.91
N PHE A 133 13.67 -10.68 5.50
CA PHE A 133 15.05 -11.03 5.83
C PHE A 133 15.86 -11.55 4.64
N ASP A 134 15.19 -12.05 3.60
CA ASP A 134 15.87 -12.70 2.50
C ASP A 134 16.24 -11.70 1.40
N ALA A 135 17.53 -11.67 1.05
CA ALA A 135 17.93 -11.07 -0.21
C ALA A 135 17.38 -11.93 -1.37
N VAL A 136 17.01 -11.27 -2.46
CA VAL A 136 16.68 -11.96 -3.72
C VAL A 136 17.95 -12.69 -4.20
N PRO A 137 17.94 -13.99 -4.53
CA PRO A 137 19.09 -14.67 -5.13
C PRO A 137 19.55 -13.97 -6.40
N ASP A 138 20.85 -14.06 -6.74
CA ASP A 138 21.42 -13.36 -7.90
C ASP A 138 20.69 -13.70 -9.20
N ALA A 139 20.35 -14.97 -9.43
CA ALA A 139 19.60 -15.37 -10.62
C ALA A 139 18.21 -14.74 -10.70
N GLN A 140 17.49 -14.61 -9.57
CA GLN A 140 16.19 -13.92 -9.54
C GLN A 140 16.35 -12.42 -9.77
N HIS A 141 17.39 -11.81 -9.20
CA HIS A 141 17.72 -10.41 -9.38
C HIS A 141 18.02 -10.11 -10.85
N ASP A 142 18.89 -10.90 -11.48
CA ASP A 142 19.28 -10.74 -12.87
C ASP A 142 18.12 -11.01 -13.81
N PHE A 143 17.33 -12.05 -13.55
CA PHE A 143 16.12 -12.31 -14.31
C PHE A 143 15.15 -11.12 -14.22
N ALA A 144 14.89 -10.58 -13.03
CA ALA A 144 14.00 -9.45 -12.82
C ALA A 144 14.48 -8.21 -13.58
N LYS A 145 15.77 -7.90 -13.48
CA LYS A 145 16.40 -6.76 -14.18
C LYS A 145 16.21 -6.81 -15.71
N HIS A 146 16.30 -8.00 -16.31
CA HIS A 146 16.14 -8.17 -17.76
C HIS A 146 14.68 -8.34 -18.21
N ASN A 147 13.78 -8.74 -17.31
CA ASN A 147 12.39 -9.09 -17.64
C ASN A 147 11.34 -8.26 -16.90
N MET A 148 11.67 -7.02 -16.49
CA MET A 148 10.78 -6.17 -15.69
C MET A 148 9.37 -6.01 -16.28
N HIS A 149 9.26 -5.97 -17.61
CA HIS A 149 7.98 -5.86 -18.32
C HIS A 149 7.01 -7.03 -18.06
N ARG A 150 7.49 -8.16 -17.51
CA ARG A 150 6.65 -9.32 -17.15
C ARG A 150 6.05 -9.22 -15.76
N PHE A 151 6.55 -8.34 -14.88
CA PHE A 151 6.15 -8.33 -13.48
C PHE A 151 4.89 -7.49 -13.27
N ALA A 152 3.88 -8.09 -12.66
CA ALA A 152 2.73 -7.37 -12.13
C ALA A 152 2.97 -6.88 -10.70
N ILE A 153 3.71 -7.64 -9.90
CA ILE A 153 4.03 -7.28 -8.52
C ILE A 153 5.51 -7.54 -8.30
N LEU A 154 6.22 -6.51 -7.85
CA LEU A 154 7.66 -6.54 -7.66
C LEU A 154 8.02 -5.95 -6.30
N ARG A 155 8.55 -6.77 -5.40
CA ARG A 155 9.16 -6.32 -4.15
C ARG A 155 10.65 -6.59 -4.18
N LEU A 156 11.43 -5.53 -4.06
CA LEU A 156 12.87 -5.51 -4.23
C LEU A 156 13.54 -5.00 -2.97
N LYS A 157 14.69 -5.60 -2.68
CA LYS A 157 15.61 -5.14 -1.64
C LYS A 157 16.71 -4.31 -2.31
N GLN A 158 16.81 -3.05 -1.93
CA GLN A 158 17.93 -2.18 -2.25
C GLN A 158 19.09 -2.53 -1.32
N THR A 159 20.23 -2.87 -1.92
CA THR A 159 21.49 -3.14 -1.21
C THR A 159 22.61 -2.31 -1.84
N ARG A 160 23.80 -2.30 -1.22
CA ARG A 160 24.94 -1.52 -1.72
C ARG A 160 25.33 -1.90 -3.15
N ASP A 161 25.22 -3.18 -3.48
CA ASP A 161 25.54 -3.81 -4.75
C ASP A 161 24.36 -3.79 -5.75
N ARG A 162 23.14 -3.52 -5.28
CA ARG A 162 21.92 -3.61 -6.10
C ARG A 162 21.11 -2.33 -6.00
N ASN A 163 21.48 -1.39 -6.88
CA ASN A 163 20.77 -0.15 -7.03
C ASN A 163 19.67 -0.24 -8.09
N TRP A 164 18.41 -0.21 -7.64
CA TRP A 164 17.24 -0.31 -8.50
C TRP A 164 16.83 1.03 -9.14
N ALA A 165 17.27 2.17 -8.61
CA ALA A 165 16.94 3.48 -9.17
C ALA A 165 17.30 3.62 -10.67
N PRO A 166 18.54 3.33 -11.13
CA PRO A 166 18.88 3.39 -12.55
C PRO A 166 18.22 2.28 -13.38
N VAL A 167 17.78 1.20 -12.75
CA VAL A 167 17.08 0.10 -13.45
C VAL A 167 15.64 0.51 -13.77
N LEU A 168 14.97 1.19 -12.83
CA LEU A 168 13.56 1.60 -12.91
C LEU A 168 13.35 2.95 -13.62
N SER A 169 14.29 3.88 -13.47
CA SER A 169 14.17 5.23 -14.04
C SER A 169 14.01 5.20 -15.56
N GLY A 170 13.09 6.03 -16.08
CA GLY A 170 12.79 6.16 -17.51
C GLY A 170 12.13 4.94 -18.16
N ARG A 171 11.84 3.88 -17.38
CA ARG A 171 11.19 2.68 -17.91
C ARG A 171 9.68 2.85 -18.01
N THR A 172 9.10 2.16 -18.99
CA THR A 172 7.66 1.96 -19.09
C THR A 172 7.32 0.54 -18.67
N LEU A 173 6.54 0.39 -17.59
CA LEU A 173 6.16 -0.90 -17.00
C LEU A 173 4.63 -1.01 -16.93
N PRO A 174 3.95 -1.32 -18.04
CA PRO A 174 2.49 -1.31 -18.12
C PRO A 174 1.83 -2.47 -17.39
N THR A 175 2.53 -3.57 -17.16
CA THR A 175 2.01 -4.73 -16.42
C THR A 175 2.08 -4.53 -14.91
N LEU A 176 2.91 -3.60 -14.44
CA LEU A 176 3.20 -3.39 -13.02
C LEU A 176 2.02 -2.75 -12.31
N THR A 177 1.47 -3.48 -11.35
CA THR A 177 0.35 -3.08 -10.47
C THR A 177 0.80 -2.78 -9.04
N GLY A 178 1.93 -3.36 -8.60
CA GLY A 178 2.51 -3.09 -7.28
C GLY A 178 4.03 -3.07 -7.33
N LEU A 179 4.63 -2.04 -6.76
CA LEU A 179 6.08 -1.90 -6.61
C LEU A 179 6.44 -1.55 -5.17
N SER A 180 7.35 -2.33 -4.58
CA SER A 180 8.00 -1.98 -3.32
C SER A 180 9.50 -2.12 -3.47
N VAL A 181 10.23 -1.04 -3.17
CA VAL A 181 11.69 -1.08 -3.14
C VAL A 181 12.13 -0.61 -1.78
N ILE A 182 12.51 -1.57 -0.95
CA ILE A 182 12.88 -1.34 0.44
C ILE A 182 14.38 -1.40 0.64
N THR A 183 14.93 -0.54 1.48
CA THR A 183 16.34 -0.60 1.84
C THR A 183 16.45 -1.32 3.17
N HIS A 184 17.33 -2.32 3.25
CA HIS A 184 17.61 -2.97 4.52
C HIS A 184 18.43 -2.04 5.41
N GLN A 185 17.74 -1.21 6.17
CA GLN A 185 18.29 -0.66 7.39
C GLN A 185 18.22 -1.81 8.38
N ASP A 186 19.27 -2.62 8.47
CA ASP A 186 19.35 -3.61 9.53
C ASP A 186 19.28 -2.86 10.87
N PRO A 187 18.16 -2.96 11.62
CA PRO A 187 18.01 -2.21 12.86
C PRO A 187 18.96 -2.72 13.95
N PHE A 188 19.53 -3.91 13.78
CA PHE A 188 20.46 -4.55 14.69
C PHE A 188 21.92 -4.49 14.22
N TYR A 189 22.19 -4.03 13.00
CA TYR A 189 23.56 -3.77 12.55
C TYR A 189 24.12 -2.56 13.29
N ARG A 190 24.60 -2.83 14.51
CA ARG A 190 25.47 -1.98 15.31
C ARG A 190 26.91 -1.99 14.80
N GLY A 191 27.15 -2.46 13.57
CA GLY A 191 28.36 -2.05 12.88
C GLY A 191 28.38 -0.51 12.81
N PRO A 192 29.56 0.11 12.59
CA PRO A 192 29.59 1.54 12.35
C PRO A 192 28.50 1.84 11.31
N PRO A 193 27.56 2.77 11.59
CA PRO A 193 26.52 3.12 10.62
C PRO A 193 27.24 3.30 9.31
N LEU A 194 26.83 2.57 8.26
CA LEU A 194 27.48 2.62 6.94
C LEU A 194 27.93 4.05 6.75
N VAL A 195 29.24 4.30 6.93
CA VAL A 195 29.70 5.67 7.11
C VAL A 195 29.32 6.34 5.82
N VAL A 196 28.37 7.26 5.92
CA VAL A 196 27.95 8.09 4.79
C VAL A 196 29.18 8.96 4.54
N GLY A 197 30.04 8.49 3.65
CA GLY A 197 31.47 8.80 3.58
C GLY A 197 32.34 7.69 2.97
N GLN A 198 31.94 6.43 3.08
CA GLN A 198 32.33 5.31 2.18
C GLN A 198 31.14 4.74 1.39
N THR A 199 29.99 5.41 1.48
CA THR A 199 29.02 5.52 0.39
C THR A 199 29.72 5.95 -0.89
N PHE A 200 29.10 5.70 -2.05
CA PHE A 200 29.27 6.57 -3.23
C PHE A 200 29.57 8.00 -2.77
N PRO A 201 30.56 8.71 -3.32
CA PRO A 201 30.94 10.04 -2.84
C PRO A 201 29.72 10.96 -2.85
N VAL A 202 29.05 11.10 -1.70
CA VAL A 202 27.89 11.97 -1.46
C VAL A 202 28.33 13.44 -1.41
N LYS A 203 29.64 13.72 -1.35
CA LYS A 203 30.15 15.08 -1.56
C LYS A 203 30.03 15.57 -3.01
N THR A 204 29.72 14.70 -3.96
CA THR A 204 29.48 15.06 -5.37
C THR A 204 28.59 14.03 -6.06
N GLN A 205 27.54 13.50 -5.41
CA GLN A 205 26.42 13.10 -6.25
C GLN A 205 25.84 14.42 -6.74
N PRO A 206 26.00 14.79 -8.03
CA PRO A 206 25.34 15.96 -8.56
C PRO A 206 23.86 15.85 -8.17
N HIS A 207 23.17 16.98 -8.08
CA HIS A 207 21.71 17.04 -7.99
C HIS A 207 21.09 16.17 -9.10
N TYR A 208 21.01 14.86 -8.87
CA TYR A 208 20.46 13.86 -9.77
C TYR A 208 18.94 14.03 -9.83
N GLU A 209 18.38 14.83 -8.92
CA GLU A 209 16.96 15.10 -8.80
C GLU A 209 16.37 15.75 -10.06
N ASP A 210 17.12 16.59 -10.78
CA ASP A 210 16.57 17.32 -11.92
C ASP A 210 16.55 16.50 -13.23
N ASP A 211 17.42 15.48 -13.36
CA ASP A 211 17.63 14.76 -14.62
C ASP A 211 17.20 13.27 -14.61
N ILE A 212 16.72 12.72 -13.49
CA ILE A 212 16.24 11.33 -13.45
C ILE A 212 14.90 11.23 -14.20
N PRO A 213 14.82 10.50 -15.35
CA PRO A 213 13.55 10.36 -16.05
C PRO A 213 12.55 9.56 -15.21
N PRO A 214 11.25 9.92 -15.23
CA PRO A 214 10.26 9.29 -14.39
C PRO A 214 10.00 7.83 -14.79
N LEU A 215 9.71 6.98 -13.81
CA LEU A 215 9.12 5.66 -14.02
C LEU A 215 7.68 5.83 -14.54
N TYR A 216 7.37 5.29 -15.71
CA TYR A 216 6.02 5.30 -16.26
C TYR A 216 5.34 3.94 -16.03
N ALA A 217 4.39 3.90 -15.10
CA ALA A 217 3.69 2.67 -14.73
C ALA A 217 2.17 2.93 -14.66
N PRO A 218 1.47 2.92 -15.80
CA PRO A 218 0.09 3.40 -15.89
C PRO A 218 -0.92 2.60 -15.07
N ASN A 219 -0.63 1.32 -14.81
CA ASN A 219 -1.50 0.42 -14.04
C ASN A 219 -1.04 0.24 -12.58
N LEU A 220 -0.02 0.99 -12.13
CA LEU A 220 0.51 0.90 -10.77
C LEU A 220 -0.53 1.42 -9.78
N ARG A 221 -0.92 0.57 -8.84
CA ARG A 221 -1.91 0.87 -7.78
C ARG A 221 -1.27 1.04 -6.41
N PHE A 222 -0.13 0.40 -6.19
CA PHE A 222 0.61 0.49 -4.94
C PHE A 222 2.08 0.79 -5.23
N LEU A 223 2.62 1.78 -4.52
CA LEU A 223 4.03 2.15 -4.56
C LEU A 223 4.58 2.34 -3.15
N GLU A 224 5.63 1.60 -2.81
CA GLU A 224 6.43 1.80 -1.60
C GLU A 224 7.89 2.03 -1.99
N LEU A 225 8.45 3.15 -1.54
CA LEU A 225 9.85 3.49 -1.72
C LEU A 225 10.48 3.73 -0.34
N GLN A 226 11.64 3.13 -0.10
CA GLN A 226 12.38 3.34 1.14
C GLN A 226 13.83 3.79 0.89
N ALA A 227 14.20 4.90 1.52
CA ALA A 227 15.54 5.50 1.53
C ALA A 227 16.05 6.06 0.19
N PHE A 228 15.23 6.05 -0.87
CA PHE A 228 15.53 6.72 -2.14
C PHE A 228 14.23 7.15 -2.83
N TYR A 229 14.34 8.09 -3.77
CA TYR A 229 13.23 8.55 -4.61
C TYR A 229 13.55 8.33 -6.08
N ILE A 230 12.54 7.97 -6.85
CA ILE A 230 12.53 8.13 -8.31
C ILE A 230 11.24 8.86 -8.67
N PRO A 231 11.27 9.87 -9.55
CA PRO A 231 10.05 10.45 -10.08
C PRO A 231 9.21 9.35 -10.75
N PHE A 232 7.89 9.44 -10.67
CA PHE A 232 7.00 8.44 -11.25
C PHE A 232 5.74 9.07 -11.85
N ARG A 233 5.14 8.36 -12.81
CA ARG A 233 3.85 8.66 -13.43
C ARG A 233 2.96 7.43 -13.33
N ALA A 234 2.07 7.47 -12.35
CA ALA A 234 1.18 6.36 -11.99
C ALA A 234 -0.25 6.89 -11.73
N PRO A 235 -1.02 7.23 -12.78
CA PRO A 235 -2.35 7.84 -12.63
C PRO A 235 -3.38 6.93 -11.91
N GLN A 236 -3.12 5.62 -11.87
CA GLN A 236 -3.95 4.63 -11.18
C GLN A 236 -3.49 4.34 -9.74
N LEU A 237 -2.54 5.13 -9.20
CA LEU A 237 -1.99 4.91 -7.87
C LEU A 237 -3.04 5.18 -6.80
N GLN A 238 -3.20 4.22 -5.89
CA GLN A 238 -4.16 4.25 -4.78
C GLN A 238 -3.45 4.27 -3.43
N ASP A 239 -2.29 3.61 -3.33
CA ASP A 239 -1.43 3.58 -2.16
C ASP A 239 -0.05 4.15 -2.50
N LEU A 240 0.38 5.15 -1.74
CA LEU A 240 1.74 5.68 -1.78
C LEU A 240 2.37 5.63 -0.40
N GLN A 241 3.50 4.93 -0.29
CA GLN A 241 4.29 4.83 0.93
C GLN A 241 5.72 5.32 0.68
N LEU A 242 6.13 6.34 1.41
CA LEU A 242 7.41 7.01 1.26
C LEU A 242 8.13 6.98 2.60
N THR A 243 9.13 6.11 2.73
CA THR A 243 9.85 5.89 3.99
C THR A 243 11.31 6.29 3.85
N SER A 244 11.83 7.06 4.79
CA SER A 244 13.21 7.54 4.81
C SER A 244 13.68 8.24 3.54
N ILE A 245 12.76 8.81 2.75
CA ILE A 245 13.11 9.39 1.44
C ILE A 245 14.09 10.54 1.61
N ARG A 246 15.14 10.53 0.77
CA ARG A 246 16.11 11.61 0.63
C ARG A 246 15.90 12.27 -0.73
N GLY A 247 16.12 13.58 -0.80
CA GLY A 247 16.05 14.30 -2.06
C GLY A 247 14.63 14.53 -2.60
N LEU A 248 13.63 14.54 -1.72
CA LEU A 248 12.26 14.88 -2.08
C LEU A 248 11.87 16.13 -1.33
N SER A 249 11.91 17.28 -2.01
CA SER A 249 11.47 18.56 -1.44
C SER A 249 9.94 18.60 -1.30
N PRO A 250 9.37 19.43 -0.40
CA PRO A 250 7.92 19.61 -0.29
C PRO A 250 7.25 20.00 -1.62
N PRO A 251 7.76 20.97 -2.40
CA PRO A 251 7.17 21.29 -3.71
C PRO A 251 7.14 20.07 -4.65
N ALA A 252 8.24 19.31 -4.75
CA ALA A 252 8.29 18.12 -5.59
C ALA A 252 7.33 17.01 -5.11
N LEU A 253 7.16 16.84 -3.80
CA LEU A 253 6.14 15.96 -3.23
C LEU A 253 4.74 16.41 -3.63
N MET A 254 4.42 17.71 -3.50
CA MET A 254 3.10 18.23 -3.87
C MET A 254 2.84 18.08 -5.37
N ASP A 255 3.82 18.36 -6.22
CA ASP A 255 3.73 18.13 -7.65
C ASP A 255 3.46 16.65 -7.97
N ALA A 256 4.17 15.73 -7.31
CA ALA A 256 3.93 14.30 -7.45
C ALA A 256 2.50 13.92 -7.01
N LEU A 257 2.03 14.43 -5.86
CA LEU A 257 0.69 14.18 -5.34
C LEU A 257 -0.41 14.73 -6.28
N SER A 258 -0.16 15.85 -6.95
CA SER A 258 -1.11 16.45 -7.89
C SER A 258 -1.42 15.56 -9.10
N ALA A 259 -0.50 14.65 -9.44
CA ALA A 259 -0.65 13.70 -10.52
C ALA A 259 -1.41 12.42 -10.11
N LEU A 260 -1.90 12.32 -8.86
CA LEU A 260 -2.48 11.10 -8.29
C LEU A 260 -3.95 11.29 -7.88
N PRO A 261 -4.87 11.49 -8.84
CA PRO A 261 -6.28 11.77 -8.54
C PRO A 261 -7.00 10.61 -7.84
N LEU A 262 -6.50 9.38 -7.96
CA LEU A 262 -7.07 8.17 -7.37
C LEU A 262 -6.40 7.75 -6.05
N LEU A 263 -5.51 8.59 -5.51
CA LEU A 263 -4.81 8.28 -4.26
C LEU A 263 -5.79 8.18 -3.10
N ARG A 264 -5.82 7.00 -2.46
CA ARG A 264 -6.66 6.71 -1.29
C ARG A 264 -5.87 6.71 0.00
N ARG A 265 -4.60 6.31 -0.06
CA ARG A 265 -3.78 6.14 1.14
C ARG A 265 -2.40 6.73 0.90
N LEU A 266 -1.99 7.59 1.83
CA LEU A 266 -0.70 8.26 1.81
C LEU A 266 0.02 7.96 3.12
N SER A 267 1.18 7.32 3.05
CA SER A 267 2.07 7.10 4.19
C SER A 267 3.40 7.78 3.94
N ILE A 268 3.81 8.68 4.84
CA ILE A 268 5.09 9.37 4.76
C ILE A 268 5.80 9.22 6.10
N VAL A 269 6.96 8.58 6.06
CA VAL A 269 7.84 8.39 7.21
C VAL A 269 9.17 9.03 6.85
N PRO A 270 9.42 10.33 7.12
CA PRO A 270 10.68 10.95 6.76
C PRO A 270 11.89 10.23 7.36
N GLY A 271 13.03 10.37 6.69
CA GLY A 271 14.29 9.84 7.20
C GLY A 271 14.65 10.59 8.47
N ARG A 272 15.07 9.89 9.51
CA ARG A 272 15.68 10.58 10.66
C ARG A 272 16.84 11.40 10.11
N PRO A 273 16.90 12.72 10.39
CA PRO A 273 18.12 13.45 10.11
C PRO A 273 19.24 12.66 10.78
N SER A 274 20.28 12.29 10.02
CA SER A 274 21.42 11.61 10.61
C SER A 274 21.86 12.46 11.79
N MET A 275 22.12 11.86 12.94
CA MET A 275 22.47 12.53 14.20
C MET A 275 23.82 13.29 14.14
N GLY A 276 24.13 13.93 13.02
CA GLY A 276 25.10 14.98 12.92
C GLY A 276 24.66 16.18 13.75
N PRO A 277 25.61 17.06 14.08
CA PRO A 277 25.35 18.26 14.87
C PRO A 277 24.20 19.06 14.24
N GLN A 278 23.29 19.47 15.10
CA GLN A 278 21.93 19.94 14.87
C GLN A 278 21.80 21.23 14.03
N ASP A 279 22.89 21.74 13.47
CA ASP A 279 23.00 23.11 13.01
C ASP A 279 22.69 23.33 11.53
N ASP A 280 22.64 22.28 10.70
CA ASP A 280 22.34 22.41 9.27
C ASP A 280 21.27 21.41 8.81
N LEU A 281 20.08 21.44 9.43
CA LEU A 281 18.90 20.94 8.71
C LEU A 281 18.74 21.86 7.49
N PRO A 282 18.85 21.34 6.26
CA PRO A 282 18.79 22.19 5.08
C PRO A 282 17.47 22.98 5.08
N ASP A 283 17.54 24.27 4.73
CA ASP A 283 16.39 25.16 4.47
C ASP A 283 15.40 24.61 3.40
N GLU A 284 15.68 23.43 2.86
CA GLU A 284 15.01 22.72 1.76
C GLU A 284 13.58 22.25 2.10
N TRP A 285 13.20 22.19 3.38
CA TRP A 285 11.84 21.80 3.80
C TRP A 285 10.90 22.99 4.05
N ARG A 286 11.18 24.14 3.42
CA ARG A 286 10.25 25.27 3.42
C ARG A 286 9.08 25.01 2.46
N TRP A 287 7.87 25.00 2.99
CA TRP A 287 6.62 24.88 2.24
C TRP A 287 6.19 26.17 1.52
N ALA A 288 7.00 27.23 1.61
CA ALA A 288 6.69 28.51 0.99
C ALA A 288 6.62 28.36 -0.53
N GLY A 289 5.44 28.62 -1.11
CA GLY A 289 5.21 28.54 -2.55
C GLY A 289 4.82 27.16 -3.07
N SER A 290 4.59 26.16 -2.21
CA SER A 290 4.03 24.88 -2.66
C SER A 290 2.61 25.08 -3.22
N PRO A 291 2.27 24.45 -4.36
CA PRO A 291 0.93 24.54 -4.93
C PRO A 291 -0.10 23.88 -4.01
N ILE A 292 -1.33 24.40 -4.03
CA ILE A 292 -2.46 23.75 -3.37
C ILE A 292 -2.88 22.55 -4.22
N VAL A 293 -2.88 21.37 -3.62
CA VAL A 293 -3.22 20.10 -4.29
C VAL A 293 -4.50 19.53 -3.72
N SER A 294 -5.41 19.12 -4.61
CA SER A 294 -6.63 18.43 -4.21
C SER A 294 -6.43 16.92 -4.22
N LEU A 295 -6.75 16.26 -3.10
CA LEU A 295 -6.70 14.81 -2.93
C LEU A 295 -8.11 14.29 -2.61
N PRO A 296 -9.04 14.32 -3.57
CA PRO A 296 -10.47 14.12 -3.30
C PRO A 296 -10.83 12.69 -2.84
N ASN A 297 -10.00 11.70 -3.17
CA ASN A 297 -10.25 10.29 -2.89
C ASN A 297 -9.45 9.76 -1.68
N ILE A 298 -8.69 10.62 -0.99
CA ILE A 298 -7.88 10.18 0.14
C ILE A 298 -8.81 9.73 1.29
N GLU A 299 -8.61 8.49 1.72
CA GLU A 299 -9.30 7.84 2.82
C GLU A 299 -8.43 7.84 4.09
N TYR A 300 -7.10 7.80 3.93
CA TYR A 300 -6.17 7.70 5.04
C TYR A 300 -4.83 8.41 4.78
N VAL A 301 -4.37 9.20 5.76
CA VAL A 301 -3.05 9.83 5.77
C VAL A 301 -2.29 9.40 7.02
N HIS A 302 -1.12 8.80 6.83
CA HIS A 302 -0.22 8.41 7.90
C HIS A 302 1.10 9.15 7.79
N LEU A 303 1.46 9.88 8.85
CA LEU A 303 2.71 10.60 8.96
C LEU A 303 3.45 10.06 10.19
N GLU A 304 4.66 9.53 10.04
CA GLU A 304 5.41 8.98 11.17
C GLU A 304 6.82 9.55 11.27
N GLY A 305 7.21 10.01 12.47
CA GLY A 305 8.51 10.61 12.70
C GLY A 305 8.67 11.98 12.03
N VAL A 306 7.57 12.63 11.64
CA VAL A 306 7.57 13.95 10.98
C VAL A 306 7.82 15.10 11.95
N GLU A 307 8.35 16.20 11.41
CA GLU A 307 8.43 17.50 12.08
C GLU A 307 7.08 18.23 12.03
N SER A 308 6.86 19.14 12.97
CA SER A 308 5.63 19.94 13.08
C SER A 308 5.36 20.81 11.85
N THR A 309 6.40 21.44 11.32
CA THR A 309 6.36 22.29 10.12
C THR A 309 5.95 21.49 8.88
N PHE A 310 6.40 20.24 8.77
CA PHE A 310 5.98 19.32 7.71
C PHE A 310 4.48 19.03 7.80
N VAL A 311 3.98 18.71 8.99
CA VAL A 311 2.54 18.46 9.21
C VAL A 311 1.72 19.69 8.83
N ALA A 312 2.09 20.86 9.35
CA ALA A 312 1.38 22.11 9.09
C ALA A 312 1.39 22.47 7.60
N GLY A 313 2.55 22.37 6.95
CA GLY A 313 2.72 22.63 5.53
C GLY A 313 1.90 21.70 4.63
N LEU A 314 1.92 20.39 4.91
CA LEU A 314 1.14 19.41 4.17
C LEU A 314 -0.36 19.69 4.28
N PHE A 315 -0.88 19.88 5.49
CA PHE A 315 -2.33 20.09 5.68
C PHE A 315 -2.82 21.48 5.23
N THR A 316 -1.93 22.46 5.09
CA THR A 316 -2.21 23.76 4.46
C THR A 316 -2.23 23.66 2.94
N SER A 317 -1.33 22.86 2.37
CA SER A 317 -1.17 22.73 0.91
C SER A 317 -2.06 21.64 0.31
N ALA A 318 -2.50 20.64 1.09
CA ALA A 318 -3.35 19.55 0.63
C ALA A 318 -4.82 19.75 1.05
N VAL A 319 -5.71 19.73 0.07
CA VAL A 319 -7.16 19.68 0.29
C VAL A 319 -7.58 18.21 0.42
N ILE A 320 -7.85 17.80 1.66
CA ILE A 320 -8.18 16.42 2.04
C ILE A 320 -9.63 16.42 2.59
N PRO A 321 -10.51 15.52 2.12
CA PRO A 321 -11.80 15.19 2.72
C PRO A 321 -11.78 15.14 4.24
N LEU A 322 -12.76 15.78 4.87
CA LEU A 322 -12.88 15.82 6.34
C LEU A 322 -13.18 14.44 6.96
N SER A 323 -13.65 13.49 6.17
CA SER A 323 -13.91 12.10 6.58
C SER A 323 -12.67 11.20 6.53
N ALA A 324 -11.53 11.70 6.02
CA ALA A 324 -10.31 10.92 5.93
C ALA A 324 -9.71 10.65 7.32
N GLY A 325 -9.24 9.42 7.53
CA GLY A 325 -8.47 9.08 8.72
C GLY A 325 -7.08 9.73 8.65
N ILE A 326 -6.60 10.24 9.77
CA ILE A 326 -5.32 10.93 9.89
C ILE A 326 -4.56 10.33 11.08
N SER A 327 -3.35 9.84 10.87
CA SER A 327 -2.49 9.34 11.93
C SER A 327 -1.15 10.03 11.87
N VAL A 328 -0.90 10.93 12.80
CA VAL A 328 0.35 11.71 12.90
C VAL A 328 1.12 11.24 14.12
N HIS A 329 2.32 10.70 13.90
CA HIS A 329 3.29 10.39 14.93
C HIS A 329 4.44 11.38 14.80
N ILE A 330 4.54 12.31 15.74
CA ILE A 330 5.56 13.36 15.73
C ILE A 330 6.89 12.74 16.16
N GLY A 331 7.96 12.98 15.40
CA GLY A 331 9.30 12.49 15.74
C GLY A 331 10.05 13.43 16.69
N VAL A 332 9.94 14.74 16.44
CA VAL A 332 10.67 15.79 17.15
C VAL A 332 9.75 16.99 17.38
N LEU A 333 9.75 17.50 18.61
CA LEU A 333 9.17 18.80 18.97
C LEU A 333 10.31 19.74 19.34
N ALA A 334 10.37 20.90 18.68
CA ALA A 334 11.30 21.98 19.01
C ALA A 334 10.75 22.83 20.16
N GLY A 335 9.43 22.97 20.26
CA GLY A 335 8.76 23.67 21.37
C GLY A 335 7.27 23.35 21.47
N MET A 336 6.59 23.95 22.46
CA MET A 336 5.14 23.80 22.61
C MET A 336 4.32 24.55 21.55
N GLU A 337 4.93 25.53 20.88
CA GLU A 337 4.33 26.25 19.75
C GLU A 337 4.09 25.33 18.55
N ASP A 338 4.93 24.30 18.38
CA ASP A 338 4.76 23.27 17.36
C ASP A 338 3.46 22.50 17.53
N MET A 339 3.09 22.20 18.77
CA MET A 339 1.83 21.51 19.07
C MET A 339 0.62 22.37 18.71
N ASP A 340 0.72 23.68 18.93
CA ASP A 340 -0.31 24.64 18.56
C ASP A 340 -0.44 24.77 17.03
N ALA A 341 0.68 24.79 16.32
CA ALA A 341 0.71 24.78 14.86
C ALA A 341 0.11 23.50 14.27
N ILE A 342 0.45 22.34 14.81
CA ILE A 342 -0.12 21.05 14.39
C ILE A 342 -1.62 21.01 14.67
N ALA A 343 -2.04 21.38 15.88
CA ALA A 343 -3.46 21.38 16.25
C ALA A 343 -4.27 22.35 15.37
N SER A 344 -3.70 23.53 15.08
CA SER A 344 -4.28 24.51 14.14
C SER A 344 -4.44 23.94 12.73
N ALA A 345 -3.41 23.26 12.22
CA ALA A 345 -3.46 22.62 10.90
C ALA A 345 -4.49 21.48 10.83
N LEU A 346 -4.69 20.75 11.93
CA LEU A 346 -5.66 19.67 12.04
C LEU A 346 -7.08 20.14 12.43
N ARG A 347 -7.26 21.43 12.77
CA ARG A 347 -8.49 21.98 13.36
C ARG A 347 -9.75 21.65 12.57
N ARG A 348 -9.69 21.66 11.23
CA ARG A 348 -10.84 21.36 10.37
C ARG A 348 -11.33 19.91 10.53
N PHE A 349 -10.41 18.97 10.72
CA PHE A 349 -10.72 17.55 10.90
C PHE A 349 -11.19 17.28 12.32
N ILE A 350 -10.51 17.86 13.32
CA ILE A 350 -10.89 17.80 14.73
C ILE A 350 -12.31 18.32 14.95
N SER A 351 -12.71 19.36 14.20
CA SER A 351 -14.04 19.95 14.30
C SER A 351 -15.12 19.17 13.55
N TYR A 352 -14.78 18.12 12.79
CA TYR A 352 -15.74 17.38 11.98
C TYR A 352 -16.70 16.56 12.86
N PRO A 353 -18.03 16.72 12.72
CA PRO A 353 -19.00 16.10 13.64
C PRO A 353 -19.01 14.56 13.68
N ALA A 354 -18.49 13.89 12.64
CA ALA A 354 -18.46 12.42 12.60
C ALA A 354 -17.46 11.82 13.61
N TYR A 355 -16.47 12.59 14.05
CA TYR A 355 -15.59 12.24 15.15
C TYR A 355 -16.18 12.83 16.43
N ASP A 356 -16.98 12.04 17.14
CA ASP A 356 -17.75 12.45 18.32
C ASP A 356 -17.08 12.07 19.64
N SER A 357 -16.11 11.15 19.60
CA SER A 357 -15.46 10.57 20.77
C SER A 357 -13.97 10.92 20.78
N VAL A 358 -13.45 11.29 21.96
CA VAL A 358 -12.03 11.54 22.19
C VAL A 358 -11.46 10.56 23.20
N ARG A 359 -10.23 10.09 22.94
CA ARG A 359 -9.49 9.25 23.88
C ARG A 359 -8.08 9.79 24.07
N PHE A 360 -7.62 9.80 25.31
CA PHE A 360 -6.26 10.12 25.71
C PHE A 360 -5.59 8.83 26.22
N GLN A 361 -4.41 8.48 25.72
CA GLN A 361 -3.67 7.30 26.15
C GLN A 361 -2.18 7.62 26.26
N SER A 362 -1.43 6.85 27.06
CA SER A 362 0.02 7.02 27.12
C SER A 362 0.66 6.87 25.73
N GLY A 363 1.44 7.88 25.30
CA GLY A 363 2.04 7.96 23.96
C GLY A 363 1.10 8.48 22.85
N VAL A 364 -0.19 8.64 23.14
CA VAL A 364 -1.20 9.18 22.21
C VAL A 364 -1.78 10.45 22.81
N VAL A 365 -1.35 11.61 22.27
CA VAL A 365 -1.82 12.93 22.73
C VAL A 365 -3.33 13.03 22.58
N PHE A 366 -3.89 12.57 21.48
CA PHE A 366 -5.33 12.34 21.38
C PHE A 366 -5.64 11.35 20.25
N ASP A 367 -6.80 10.70 20.36
CA ASP A 367 -7.41 9.90 19.32
C ASP A 367 -8.89 10.30 19.18
N LEU A 368 -9.29 10.80 18.01
CA LEU A 368 -10.69 11.09 17.69
C LEU A 368 -11.26 10.01 16.78
N PHE A 369 -12.43 9.50 17.13
CA PHE A 369 -13.07 8.39 16.44
C PHE A 369 -14.59 8.54 16.48
N THR A 370 -15.28 7.79 15.63
CA THR A 370 -16.75 7.68 15.64
C THR A 370 -17.19 6.65 16.69
N GLN A 371 -18.12 7.01 17.56
CA GLN A 371 -18.63 6.10 18.58
C GLN A 371 -19.23 4.83 17.95
N GLY A 372 -18.84 3.66 18.48
CA GLY A 372 -19.32 2.37 18.00
C GLY A 372 -18.72 1.88 16.68
N ALA A 373 -17.80 2.64 16.09
CA ALA A 373 -17.08 2.21 14.90
C ALA A 373 -16.02 1.15 15.23
N ASP A 374 -15.72 0.29 14.25
CA ASP A 374 -14.67 -0.72 14.38
C ASP A 374 -13.26 -0.09 14.36
N GLU A 375 -12.23 -0.90 14.66
CA GLU A 375 -10.84 -0.43 14.66
C GLU A 375 -10.30 -0.03 13.25
N SER A 376 -11.05 -0.39 12.20
CA SER A 376 -10.71 -0.07 10.80
C SER A 376 -11.30 1.27 10.34
N ALA A 377 -12.21 1.84 11.12
CA ALA A 377 -12.84 3.10 10.81
C ALA A 377 -11.83 4.26 10.80
N PRO A 378 -12.07 5.29 9.98
CA PRO A 378 -11.27 6.51 9.99
C PRO A 378 -11.17 7.11 11.41
N ARG A 379 -9.94 7.44 11.82
CA ARG A 379 -9.64 8.09 13.10
C ARG A 379 -8.62 9.19 12.92
N ILE A 380 -8.64 10.18 13.79
CA ILE A 380 -7.60 11.22 13.87
C ILE A 380 -6.76 10.96 15.11
N SER A 381 -5.56 10.43 14.93
CA SER A 381 -4.62 10.16 16.02
C SER A 381 -3.43 11.11 15.96
N LEU A 382 -3.09 11.73 17.09
CA LEU A 382 -1.83 12.44 17.28
C LEU A 382 -1.00 11.73 18.35
N ARG A 383 0.16 11.23 17.97
CA ARG A 383 1.08 10.47 18.83
C ARG A 383 2.38 11.23 19.04
N MET A 384 2.94 11.09 20.23
CA MET A 384 4.25 11.65 20.58
C MET A 384 5.24 10.54 20.89
N PRO A 385 6.54 10.79 20.69
CA PRO A 385 7.55 9.81 21.02
C PRO A 385 7.56 9.62 22.55
N ILE A 386 7.60 8.35 22.98
CA ILE A 386 7.72 7.98 24.40
C ILE A 386 8.98 8.60 25.03
N MET A 387 10.01 8.82 24.22
CA MET A 387 11.28 9.44 24.64
C MET A 387 11.25 10.97 24.75
N SER A 388 10.14 11.64 24.45
CA SER A 388 10.01 13.10 24.62
C SER A 388 10.15 13.57 26.07
N THR A 389 9.95 12.67 27.04
CA THR A 389 10.21 12.92 28.47
C THR A 389 11.67 13.27 28.75
N ALA A 390 12.61 12.79 27.94
CA ALA A 390 14.03 13.11 28.08
C ALA A 390 14.36 14.59 27.80
N ARG A 391 13.49 15.30 27.06
CA ARG A 391 13.60 16.75 26.80
C ARG A 391 12.73 17.60 27.73
N GLY A 392 12.10 16.98 28.74
CA GLY A 392 11.30 17.69 29.74
C GLY A 392 9.88 18.07 29.30
N TYR A 393 9.41 17.63 28.13
CA TYR A 393 8.03 17.88 27.72
C TYR A 393 7.07 17.02 28.55
N ASN A 394 6.15 17.68 29.24
CA ASN A 394 5.10 17.02 29.99
C ASN A 394 3.97 16.63 29.03
N PHE A 395 3.63 15.34 28.94
CA PHE A 395 2.50 14.85 28.16
C PHE A 395 1.20 15.65 28.40
N PHE A 396 0.93 16.03 29.65
CA PHE A 396 -0.25 16.81 30.01
C PHE A 396 -0.23 18.23 29.46
N GLU A 397 0.94 18.84 29.28
CA GLU A 397 1.05 20.16 28.63
C GLU A 397 0.69 20.07 27.15
N CYS A 398 1.13 19.00 26.47
CA CYS A 398 0.79 18.75 25.07
C CYS A 398 -0.71 18.50 24.92
N VAL A 399 -1.30 17.68 25.80
CA VAL A 399 -2.75 17.48 25.85
C VAL A 399 -3.48 18.80 26.11
N ALA A 400 -3.05 19.60 27.08
CA ALA A 400 -3.66 20.89 27.40
C ALA A 400 -3.61 21.87 26.23
N LYS A 401 -2.53 21.89 25.45
CA LYS A 401 -2.42 22.70 24.23
C LYS A 401 -3.37 22.24 23.14
N VAL A 402 -3.42 20.95 22.84
CA VAL A 402 -4.32 20.45 21.81
C VAL A 402 -5.80 20.57 22.22
N ALA A 403 -6.11 20.41 23.51
CA ALA A 403 -7.46 20.55 24.05
C ALA A 403 -8.07 21.94 23.79
N GLN A 404 -7.25 22.99 23.62
CA GLN A 404 -7.72 24.34 23.26
C GLN A 404 -8.34 24.39 21.85
N HIS A 405 -8.01 23.43 20.99
CA HIS A 405 -8.55 23.31 19.63
C HIS A 405 -9.72 22.32 19.54
N LEU A 406 -10.00 21.56 20.60
CA LEU A 406 -11.12 20.64 20.64
C LEU A 406 -12.44 21.42 20.74
N PRO A 407 -13.46 21.08 19.92
CA PRO A 407 -14.81 21.56 20.11
C PRO A 407 -15.33 21.26 21.53
N ARG A 408 -16.16 22.15 22.08
CA ARG A 408 -16.75 21.99 23.43
C ARG A 408 -17.48 20.68 23.68
N ARG A 409 -17.91 19.95 22.63
CA ARG A 409 -18.54 18.64 22.77
C ARG A 409 -17.60 17.53 23.25
N HIS A 410 -16.29 17.77 23.19
CA HIS A 410 -15.24 16.82 23.62
C HIS A 410 -14.58 17.21 24.95
N VAL A 411 -14.90 18.38 25.49
CA VAL A 411 -14.41 18.92 26.76
C VAL A 411 -15.47 18.68 27.82
#